data_AF-A0A427YM99-F1
#
_entry.id   AF-A0A427YM99-F1
#
_cell.length_a   1.000
_cell.length_b   1.000
_cell.length_c   1.000
_cell.angle_alpha   90.00
_cell.angle_beta   90.00
_cell.angle_gamma   90.00
#
_symmetry.space_group_name_H-M   'P 1'
#
loop_
_entity.id
_entity.type
_entity.pdbx_description
1 polymer ?
#
loop_
_entity_poly.entity_id
_entity_poly.type
_entity_poly.pdbx_seq_one_letter_code
_entity_poly.pdbx_strand_id
1 'polypeptide(L)'
;MSVPVTPQYERDEYYNGEPSVADMKDPAYSIPQTPDGKPGPVSSLAGVSEIKPTFKASDANIPDNYVTHTIAAQKYLPPVTWKNLIWNIQWISFLALTITPALAIYGIFTTPYNTKTAIWSVVYYYITGLGITAGYHRLWAHRSYNASVPLQFGLALAGSGAVQGSIKWWSRGHRAHHRYTDTKLDPYSAHEGFWWAHVGWMLIKPRGKIGVADVSDLTRNKVVRWQHKNYIPLLIIMGLVVPTVVAGLGWGDWRGGFFFAAAARLLFVHHSTFCVNSLAHWLGDKPFDNKHTPCDHFITALCTIGEGYHNFHHQFPMDFRNAIKWFQYDPTKWFISTMSAVGLASHLKRFPDNEIKKGQYTMKLQELQTQGEKLNWPKSSNELPVISWDDFQAEAKERSLIAIHGFIHDCSSFAEDHPGGAHLIKRAIGTDATTAFFGGVYDHSNAAHNLLAMMRVGVLDGGMEVETLKRRHANSVSSVSSVASSAPSTPPLSSASSSTDDLLSLVYQPEAQVADPWTLSVPPSERFRIVKTDADIRPGILSRVQSLEEVSRADRNGEVDVLVGAQA
;
A
#
# COMPACT_ATOMS: atom_id res chain seq x y z
N MET A 1 -25.99 -42.09 15.26
CA MET A 1 -26.69 -41.86 13.98
C MET A 1 -25.83 -40.91 13.17
N SER A 2 -25.14 -41.48 12.21
CA SER A 2 -24.33 -40.85 11.17
C SER A 2 -25.21 -40.25 10.06
N VAL A 3 -24.59 -39.44 9.19
CA VAL A 3 -24.99 -38.99 7.82
C VAL A 3 -25.25 -37.46 7.74
N PRO A 4 -24.74 -36.70 6.72
CA PRO A 4 -23.33 -36.35 6.50
C PRO A 4 -23.13 -34.85 6.15
N VAL A 5 -21.86 -34.44 6.09
CA VAL A 5 -21.41 -33.12 5.63
C VAL A 5 -21.22 -33.16 4.10
N THR A 6 -21.84 -32.23 3.38
CA THR A 6 -21.42 -31.75 2.05
C THR A 6 -21.84 -30.28 1.90
N PRO A 7 -20.93 -29.34 1.60
CA PRO A 7 -21.30 -28.07 1.00
C PRO A 7 -21.20 -28.21 -0.53
N GLN A 8 -22.34 -28.12 -1.21
CA GLN A 8 -22.37 -27.83 -2.65
C GLN A 8 -21.84 -26.39 -2.83
N TYR A 9 -20.70 -26.28 -3.50
CA TYR A 9 -20.24 -25.04 -4.10
C TYR A 9 -21.16 -24.72 -5.29
N GLU A 10 -22.13 -23.84 -5.09
CA GLU A 10 -22.72 -23.09 -6.20
C GLU A 10 -21.74 -21.99 -6.61
N ARG A 11 -21.43 -21.98 -7.91
CA ARG A 11 -20.58 -20.99 -8.56
C ARG A 11 -21.30 -19.63 -8.52
N ASP A 12 -20.87 -18.75 -7.64
CA ASP A 12 -21.26 -17.34 -7.71
C ASP A 12 -20.64 -16.70 -8.96
N GLU A 13 -21.54 -16.16 -9.77
CA GLU A 13 -21.31 -15.44 -11.01
C GLU A 13 -20.45 -14.20 -10.79
N TYR A 14 -19.77 -13.83 -11.86
CA TYR A 14 -18.85 -12.71 -11.97
C TYR A 14 -19.37 -11.39 -11.38
N TYR A 15 -18.49 -10.76 -10.60
CA TYR A 15 -18.48 -9.36 -10.20
C TYR A 15 -18.87 -8.41 -11.36
N ASN A 16 -20.13 -7.99 -11.40
CA ASN A 16 -20.52 -6.68 -11.90
C ASN A 16 -20.78 -5.79 -10.68
N GLY A 17 -19.77 -4.98 -10.34
CA GLY A 17 -19.81 -4.10 -9.17
C GLY A 17 -20.75 -2.91 -9.39
N GLU A 18 -22.04 -3.11 -9.20
CA GLU A 18 -22.93 -2.01 -8.84
C GLU A 18 -22.90 -1.80 -7.31
N PRO A 19 -22.79 -0.55 -6.83
CA PRO A 19 -22.84 -0.25 -5.41
C PRO A 19 -24.16 -0.74 -4.81
N SER A 20 -24.13 -1.18 -3.55
CA SER A 20 -25.33 -1.65 -2.88
C SER A 20 -26.37 -0.51 -2.79
N VAL A 21 -27.65 -0.86 -2.71
CA VAL A 21 -28.75 0.12 -2.54
C VAL A 21 -28.57 0.96 -1.24
N ALA A 22 -27.77 0.48 -0.28
CA ALA A 22 -27.37 1.23 0.90
C ALA A 22 -26.27 2.27 0.61
N ASP A 23 -25.30 1.95 -0.27
CA ASP A 23 -24.22 2.86 -0.68
C ASP A 23 -24.73 4.01 -1.56
N MET A 24 -25.75 3.75 -2.40
CA MET A 24 -26.40 4.79 -3.21
C MET A 24 -27.24 5.79 -2.39
N LYS A 25 -27.56 5.44 -1.14
CA LYS A 25 -28.33 6.30 -0.21
C LYS A 25 -27.44 7.08 0.76
N ASP A 26 -26.11 6.90 0.69
CA ASP A 26 -25.17 7.71 1.44
C ASP A 26 -25.10 9.14 0.84
N PRO A 27 -25.40 10.20 1.62
CA PRO A 27 -25.26 11.59 1.17
C PRO A 27 -23.84 11.93 0.67
N ALA A 28 -22.83 11.14 1.03
CA ALA A 28 -21.46 11.26 0.53
C ALA A 28 -21.28 10.84 -0.94
N TYR A 29 -22.23 10.07 -1.51
CA TYR A 29 -22.19 9.55 -2.89
C TYR A 29 -23.21 10.19 -3.83
N SER A 30 -24.17 10.96 -3.32
CA SER A 30 -25.16 11.64 -4.16
C SER A 30 -24.65 12.99 -4.70
N ILE A 31 -24.67 13.16 -6.03
CA ILE A 31 -24.52 14.47 -6.69
C ILE A 31 -25.65 15.38 -6.20
N PRO A 32 -25.40 16.67 -5.84
CA PRO A 32 -26.45 17.56 -5.37
C PRO A 32 -27.56 17.69 -6.42
N GLN A 33 -28.79 17.31 -6.07
CA GLN A 33 -29.95 17.48 -6.93
C GLN A 33 -30.72 18.76 -6.60
N THR A 34 -31.31 19.38 -7.62
CA THR A 34 -32.28 20.46 -7.45
C THR A 34 -33.60 19.90 -6.88
N PRO A 35 -34.49 20.73 -6.30
CA PRO A 35 -35.76 20.28 -5.71
C PRO A 35 -36.66 19.45 -6.64
N ASP A 36 -36.42 19.51 -7.97
CA ASP A 36 -37.25 18.87 -8.99
C ASP A 36 -36.59 17.63 -9.63
N GLY A 37 -35.49 17.10 -9.07
CA GLY A 37 -34.93 15.78 -9.44
C GLY A 37 -34.30 15.69 -10.84
N LYS A 38 -34.01 16.82 -11.50
CA LYS A 38 -33.27 16.86 -12.78
C LYS A 38 -31.82 17.33 -12.59
N PRO A 39 -30.85 16.83 -13.38
CA PRO A 39 -29.50 17.35 -13.39
C PRO A 39 -29.52 18.80 -13.91
N GLY A 40 -29.42 19.76 -13.00
CA GLY A 40 -29.35 21.19 -13.34
C GLY A 40 -27.98 21.57 -13.88
N PRO A 41 -27.88 22.64 -14.69
CA PRO A 41 -26.59 23.20 -15.08
C PRO A 41 -25.81 23.62 -13.83
N VAL A 42 -24.53 23.30 -13.79
CA VAL A 42 -23.58 23.49 -12.66
C VAL A 42 -23.48 24.95 -12.20
N SER A 43 -24.09 25.90 -12.92
CA SER A 43 -24.08 27.34 -12.64
C SER A 43 -25.06 27.80 -11.54
N SER A 44 -25.95 26.96 -11.02
CA SER A 44 -26.97 27.40 -10.04
C SER A 44 -26.67 27.07 -8.57
N LEU A 45 -25.49 26.55 -8.23
CA LEU A 45 -25.07 26.36 -6.83
C LEU A 45 -24.64 27.71 -6.24
N ALA A 46 -25.55 28.38 -5.53
CA ALA A 46 -25.27 29.63 -4.83
C ALA A 46 -24.05 29.49 -3.91
N GLY A 47 -22.96 30.19 -4.27
CA GLY A 47 -21.70 30.23 -3.50
C GLY A 47 -20.49 29.58 -4.16
N VAL A 48 -20.63 28.96 -5.34
CA VAL A 48 -19.49 28.51 -6.15
C VAL A 48 -19.16 29.62 -7.15
N SER A 49 -18.05 30.34 -6.94
CA SER A 49 -17.54 31.28 -7.95
C SER A 49 -17.25 30.52 -9.25
N GLU A 50 -17.64 31.05 -10.41
CA GLU A 50 -17.24 30.53 -11.72
C GLU A 50 -15.74 30.19 -11.71
N ILE A 51 -15.41 28.90 -11.81
CA ILE A 51 -14.03 28.46 -12.00
C ILE A 51 -13.68 28.85 -13.42
N LYS A 52 -13.07 30.02 -13.62
CA LYS A 52 -12.46 30.37 -14.90
C LYS A 52 -11.28 29.41 -15.11
N PRO A 53 -11.34 28.50 -16.12
CA PRO A 53 -10.23 27.60 -16.37
C PRO A 53 -9.02 28.45 -16.81
N THR A 54 -7.98 28.46 -15.99
CA THR A 54 -6.69 29.02 -16.37
C THR A 54 -5.92 27.94 -17.14
N PHE A 55 -5.71 28.15 -18.44
CA PHE A 55 -4.93 27.25 -19.30
C PHE A 55 -3.41 27.30 -19.05
N LYS A 56 -2.98 28.15 -18.11
CA LYS A 56 -1.62 28.13 -17.58
C LYS A 56 -1.61 27.23 -16.35
N ALA A 57 -0.85 26.14 -16.40
CA ALA A 57 -0.65 25.28 -15.25
C ALA A 57 -0.16 26.17 -14.08
N SER A 58 -0.80 26.07 -12.91
CA SER A 58 -0.50 26.94 -11.76
C SER A 58 0.93 26.78 -11.25
N ASP A 59 1.59 25.72 -11.68
CA ASP A 59 2.93 25.28 -11.40
C ASP A 59 3.91 25.50 -12.57
N ALA A 60 3.50 26.13 -13.68
CA ALA A 60 4.35 26.33 -14.86
C ALA A 60 5.67 27.10 -14.59
N ASN A 61 5.76 27.79 -13.45
CA ASN A 61 6.95 28.51 -12.99
C ASN A 61 7.54 27.94 -11.68
N ILE A 62 7.03 26.81 -11.18
CA ILE A 62 7.55 26.14 -9.99
C ILE A 62 8.66 25.20 -10.48
N PRO A 63 9.91 25.36 -10.02
CA PRO A 63 10.98 24.43 -10.37
C PRO A 63 10.58 23.00 -10.00
N ASP A 64 11.01 22.01 -10.79
CA ASP A 64 10.75 20.59 -10.52
C ASP A 64 11.00 20.32 -9.02
N ASN A 65 9.91 20.06 -8.29
CA ASN A 65 9.83 19.95 -6.83
C ASN A 65 9.94 21.27 -6.00
N TYR A 66 8.76 21.89 -5.74
CA TYR A 66 8.57 23.03 -4.82
C TYR A 66 9.31 22.89 -3.48
N VAL A 67 9.31 21.69 -2.89
CA VAL A 67 9.90 21.45 -1.57
C VAL A 67 11.41 21.62 -1.64
N THR A 68 12.06 20.96 -2.60
CA THR A 68 13.51 21.07 -2.82
C THR A 68 13.91 22.51 -3.08
N HIS A 69 13.18 23.21 -3.94
CA HIS A 69 13.45 24.62 -4.22
C HIS A 69 13.28 25.51 -2.96
N THR A 70 12.21 25.32 -2.20
CA THR A 70 11.96 26.09 -0.98
C THR A 70 13.04 25.85 0.08
N ILE A 71 13.48 24.60 0.23
CA ILE A 71 14.56 24.23 1.14
C ILE A 71 15.87 24.88 0.72
N ALA A 72 16.19 24.88 -0.58
CA ALA A 72 17.43 25.46 -1.11
C ALA A 72 17.45 27.00 -1.04
N ALA A 73 16.32 27.66 -1.30
CA ALA A 73 16.21 29.11 -1.28
C ALA A 73 16.15 29.71 0.14
N GLN A 74 15.83 28.90 1.15
CA GLN A 74 15.69 29.38 2.51
C GLN A 74 17.03 29.55 3.23
N LYS A 75 17.19 30.67 3.94
CA LYS A 75 18.30 30.89 4.87
C LYS A 75 18.05 30.16 6.20
N TYR A 76 19.01 29.33 6.61
CA TYR A 76 18.99 28.65 7.91
C TYR A 76 19.84 29.39 8.95
N LEU A 77 19.44 29.27 10.22
CA LEU A 77 20.29 29.63 11.35
C LEU A 77 21.51 28.69 11.41
N PRO A 78 22.65 29.16 11.95
CA PRO A 78 23.82 28.32 12.11
C PRO A 78 23.54 27.11 13.02
N PRO A 79 24.32 26.02 12.85
CA PRO A 79 24.24 24.85 13.72
C PRO A 79 24.37 25.20 15.20
N VAL A 80 23.66 24.45 16.03
CA VAL A 80 23.78 24.59 17.48
C VAL A 80 25.11 23.98 17.92
N THR A 81 25.86 24.74 18.71
CA THR A 81 27.14 24.36 19.31
C THR A 81 27.09 24.67 20.80
N TRP A 82 27.97 24.07 21.60
CA TRP A 82 28.08 24.38 23.03
C TRP A 82 28.27 25.88 23.32
N LYS A 83 28.96 26.61 22.42
CA LYS A 83 29.19 28.05 22.56
C LYS A 83 27.92 28.89 22.35
N ASN A 84 26.97 28.43 21.54
CA ASN A 84 25.76 29.19 21.20
C ASN A 84 24.46 28.59 21.75
N LEU A 85 24.53 27.47 22.49
CA LEU A 85 23.38 26.71 22.96
C LEU A 85 22.37 27.57 23.73
N ILE A 86 22.84 28.36 24.71
CA ILE A 86 22.00 29.17 25.59
C ILE A 86 21.10 30.17 24.83
N TRP A 87 21.59 30.67 23.70
CA TRP A 87 20.86 31.61 22.83
C TRP A 87 19.88 30.92 21.89
N ASN A 88 20.03 29.61 21.71
CA ASN A 88 19.23 28.77 20.83
C ASN A 88 18.13 28.01 21.55
N ILE A 89 18.12 28.02 22.89
CA ILE A 89 17.03 27.45 23.69
C ILE A 89 15.73 28.25 23.49
N GLN A 90 14.62 27.53 23.34
CA GLN A 90 13.27 28.08 23.45
C GLN A 90 12.86 28.11 24.92
N TRP A 91 13.22 29.18 25.63
CA TRP A 91 13.07 29.25 27.09
C TRP A 91 11.66 29.00 27.61
N ILE A 92 10.61 29.45 26.89
CA ILE A 92 9.22 29.21 27.31
C ILE A 92 8.91 27.71 27.31
N SER A 93 9.19 27.02 26.20
CA SER A 93 8.99 25.57 26.08
C SER A 93 9.89 24.81 27.04
N PHE A 94 11.16 25.21 27.16
CA PHE A 94 12.12 24.59 28.07
C PHE A 94 11.63 24.65 29.52
N LEU A 95 11.21 25.82 30.00
CA LEU A 95 10.70 25.97 31.36
C LEU A 95 9.42 25.16 31.58
N ALA A 96 8.47 25.20 30.64
CA ALA A 96 7.24 24.41 30.75
C ALA A 96 7.51 22.89 30.83
N LEU A 97 8.44 22.40 29.99
CA LEU A 97 8.79 20.98 29.89
C LEU A 97 9.77 20.50 30.96
N THR A 98 10.35 21.39 31.77
CA THR A 98 11.25 21.02 32.88
C THR A 98 10.61 21.24 34.25
N ILE A 99 9.89 22.36 34.44
CA ILE A 99 9.22 22.66 35.70
C ILE A 99 8.12 21.64 35.99
N THR A 100 7.32 21.27 34.99
CA THR A 100 6.20 20.34 35.20
C THR A 100 6.64 18.94 35.67
N PRO A 101 7.64 18.28 35.04
CA PRO A 101 8.23 17.07 35.60
C PRO A 101 8.86 17.27 36.98
N ALA A 102 9.57 18.39 37.21
CA ALA A 102 10.18 18.66 38.52
C ALA A 102 9.13 18.77 39.63
N LEU A 103 8.00 19.43 39.37
CA LEU A 103 6.86 19.48 40.28
C LEU A 103 6.26 18.09 40.51
N ALA A 104 6.11 17.27 39.46
CA ALA A 104 5.62 15.91 39.59
C ALA A 104 6.52 15.04 40.49
N ILE A 105 7.85 15.11 40.28
CA ILE A 105 8.85 14.39 41.08
C ILE A 105 8.82 14.87 42.53
N TYR A 106 8.82 16.18 42.76
CA TYR A 106 8.67 16.74 44.11
C TYR A 106 7.36 16.29 44.77
N GLY A 107 6.27 16.25 44.00
CA GLY A 107 4.97 15.75 44.41
C GLY A 107 5.00 14.31 44.91
N ILE A 108 5.67 13.42 44.18
CA ILE A 108 5.85 12.00 44.54
C ILE A 108 6.47 11.85 45.94
N PHE A 109 7.45 12.68 46.30
CA PHE A 109 8.14 12.58 47.58
C PHE A 109 7.44 13.31 48.74
N THR A 110 6.53 14.24 48.46
CA THR A 110 6.03 15.18 49.46
C THR A 110 4.51 15.23 49.60
N THR A 111 3.78 14.42 48.83
CA THR A 111 2.32 14.43 48.81
C THR A 111 1.79 13.04 49.15
N PRO A 112 0.97 12.91 50.21
CA PRO A 112 0.35 11.64 50.56
C PRO A 112 -0.48 11.07 49.40
N TYR A 113 -0.46 9.76 49.24
CA TYR A 113 -1.27 9.09 48.23
C TYR A 113 -2.76 9.20 48.57
N ASN A 114 -3.57 9.51 47.55
CA ASN A 114 -5.02 9.51 47.63
C ASN A 114 -5.61 8.82 46.39
N THR A 115 -6.38 7.75 46.61
CA THR A 115 -6.96 6.96 45.52
C THR A 115 -7.91 7.76 44.64
N LYS A 116 -8.72 8.67 45.21
CA LYS A 116 -9.66 9.50 44.44
C LYS A 116 -8.90 10.46 43.52
N THR A 117 -7.82 11.06 44.02
CA THR A 117 -6.93 11.92 43.23
C THR A 117 -6.20 11.14 42.14
N ALA A 118 -5.74 9.92 42.43
CA ALA A 118 -5.11 9.06 41.44
C ALA A 118 -6.08 8.72 40.28
N ILE A 119 -7.31 8.30 40.61
CA ILE A 119 -8.37 8.04 39.62
C ILE A 119 -8.68 9.32 38.83
N TRP A 120 -8.85 10.45 39.52
CA TRP A 120 -9.11 11.73 38.86
C TRP A 120 -7.99 12.16 37.93
N SER A 121 -6.73 11.93 38.31
CA SER A 121 -5.57 12.20 37.44
C SER A 121 -5.66 11.40 36.15
N VAL A 122 -6.02 10.11 36.21
CA VAL A 122 -6.19 9.26 35.03
C VAL A 122 -7.40 9.69 34.19
N VAL A 123 -8.54 10.00 34.82
CA VAL A 123 -9.73 10.49 34.10
C VAL A 123 -9.42 11.81 33.38
N TYR A 124 -8.77 12.74 34.06
CA TYR A 124 -8.43 14.04 33.49
C TYR A 124 -7.33 13.95 32.42
N TYR A 125 -6.43 12.97 32.52
CA TYR A 125 -5.51 12.58 31.44
C TYR A 125 -6.29 12.24 30.16
N TYR A 126 -7.29 11.38 30.23
CA TYR A 126 -8.11 11.03 29.06
C TYR A 126 -8.97 12.19 28.57
N ILE A 127 -9.52 13.04 29.46
CA ILE A 127 -10.29 14.23 29.05
C ILE A 127 -9.41 15.18 28.23
N THR A 128 -8.23 15.53 28.76
CA THR A 128 -7.30 16.43 28.06
C THR A 128 -6.70 15.79 26.80
N GLY A 129 -6.43 14.49 26.85
CA GLY A 129 -6.05 13.68 25.68
C GLY A 129 -7.07 13.72 24.56
N LEU A 130 -8.36 13.50 24.86
CA LEU A 130 -9.46 13.62 23.88
C LEU A 130 -9.61 15.04 23.34
N GLY A 131 -9.29 16.06 24.14
CA GLY A 131 -9.20 17.45 23.67
C GLY A 131 -8.16 17.63 22.54
N ILE A 132 -7.05 16.90 22.59
CA ILE A 132 -6.04 16.86 21.54
C ILE A 132 -6.50 15.96 20.38
N THR A 133 -6.81 14.69 20.65
CA THR A 133 -7.08 13.70 19.59
C THR A 133 -8.43 13.95 18.89
N ALA A 134 -9.53 14.03 19.63
CA ALA A 134 -10.85 14.28 19.04
C ALA A 134 -10.99 15.74 18.56
N GLY A 135 -10.40 16.68 19.29
CA GLY A 135 -10.46 18.11 18.99
C GLY A 135 -9.37 18.58 18.03
N TYR A 136 -8.20 18.90 18.57
CA TYR A 136 -7.13 19.59 17.83
C TYR A 136 -6.75 18.85 16.55
N HIS A 137 -6.62 17.53 16.64
CA HIS A 137 -6.21 16.66 15.57
C HIS A 137 -7.35 16.38 14.59
N ARG A 138 -8.33 15.56 14.97
CA ARG A 138 -9.34 15.04 14.05
C ARG A 138 -10.35 16.11 13.59
N LEU A 139 -10.85 16.93 14.51
CA LEU A 139 -11.83 17.98 14.18
C LEU A 139 -11.20 19.17 13.47
N TRP A 140 -10.17 19.79 14.05
CA TRP A 140 -9.63 21.05 13.52
C TRP A 140 -8.49 20.87 12.52
N ALA A 141 -7.50 20.01 12.77
CA ALA A 141 -6.40 19.82 11.82
C ALA A 141 -6.87 19.07 10.57
N HIS A 142 -7.62 17.97 10.73
CA HIS A 142 -8.01 17.09 9.63
C HIS A 142 -9.42 17.27 9.09
N ARG A 143 -10.31 17.93 9.84
CA ARG A 143 -11.71 18.13 9.43
C ARG A 143 -12.40 16.81 9.09
N SER A 144 -12.17 15.78 9.91
CA SER A 144 -12.69 14.44 9.71
C SER A 144 -14.14 14.26 10.18
N TYR A 145 -14.69 15.22 10.92
CA TYR A 145 -16.10 15.27 11.28
C TYR A 145 -16.54 16.71 11.59
N ASN A 146 -17.85 16.91 11.69
CA ASN A 146 -18.47 18.16 12.14
C ASN A 146 -18.91 18.02 13.60
N ALA A 147 -18.65 19.03 14.42
CA ALA A 147 -19.05 19.07 15.82
C ALA A 147 -20.06 20.20 16.08
N SER A 148 -21.05 19.94 16.93
CA SER A 148 -21.94 20.97 17.47
C SER A 148 -21.15 22.03 18.26
N VAL A 149 -21.71 23.24 18.40
CA VAL A 149 -21.04 24.32 19.13
C VAL A 149 -20.69 23.92 20.58
N PRO A 150 -21.58 23.27 21.36
CA PRO A 150 -21.22 22.79 22.70
C PRO A 150 -20.04 21.82 22.70
N LEU A 151 -20.01 20.86 21.76
CA LEU A 151 -18.90 19.91 21.64
C LEU A 151 -17.59 20.62 21.27
N GLN A 152 -17.65 21.61 20.37
CA GLN A 152 -16.48 22.43 20.03
C GLN A 152 -15.92 23.17 21.26
N PHE A 153 -16.77 23.78 22.09
CA PHE A 153 -16.31 24.43 23.32
C PHE A 153 -15.75 23.42 24.34
N GLY A 154 -16.39 22.26 24.51
CA GLY A 154 -15.92 21.20 25.39
C GLY A 154 -14.52 20.71 25.00
N LEU A 155 -14.31 20.41 23.72
CA LEU A 155 -13.01 19.99 23.18
C LEU A 155 -11.96 21.10 23.21
N ALA A 156 -12.36 22.36 22.99
CA ALA A 156 -11.46 23.51 23.06
C ALA A 156 -10.95 23.74 24.50
N LEU A 157 -11.81 23.60 25.50
CA LEU A 157 -11.46 23.68 26.92
C LEU A 157 -10.58 22.51 27.33
N ALA A 158 -10.97 21.28 26.99
CA ALA A 158 -10.21 20.07 27.29
C ALA A 158 -8.81 20.11 26.66
N GLY A 159 -8.70 20.48 25.38
CA GLY A 159 -7.42 20.60 24.68
C GLY A 159 -6.54 21.74 25.22
N SER A 160 -7.13 22.82 25.75
CA SER A 160 -6.37 23.85 26.47
C SER A 160 -5.72 23.30 27.75
N GLY A 161 -6.36 22.33 28.42
CA GLY A 161 -5.82 21.64 29.59
C GLY A 161 -4.62 20.73 29.32
N ALA A 162 -4.37 20.38 28.05
CA ALA A 162 -3.17 19.65 27.64
C ALA A 162 -1.93 20.56 27.50
N VAL A 163 -2.11 21.89 27.40
CA VAL A 163 -1.01 22.88 27.36
C VAL A 163 -0.06 22.65 26.16
N GLN A 164 -0.61 22.49 24.95
CA GLN A 164 0.17 22.21 23.72
C GLN A 164 0.07 23.29 22.64
N GLY A 165 -0.28 24.51 23.06
CA GLY A 165 -0.56 25.63 22.16
C GLY A 165 -2.05 25.78 21.86
N SER A 166 -2.42 26.91 21.29
CA SER A 166 -3.79 27.14 20.82
C SER A 166 -4.16 26.19 19.67
N ILE A 167 -5.45 25.93 19.46
CA ILE A 167 -5.95 25.11 18.33
C ILE A 167 -5.34 25.56 17.01
N LYS A 168 -5.32 26.89 16.76
CA LYS A 168 -4.79 27.47 15.52
C LYS A 168 -3.31 27.18 15.33
N TRP A 169 -2.51 27.32 16.38
CA TRP A 169 -1.06 27.09 16.32
C TRP A 169 -0.75 25.60 16.12
N TRP A 170 -1.38 24.74 16.91
CA TRP A 170 -1.20 23.29 16.87
C TRP A 170 -1.61 22.73 15.50
N SER A 171 -2.82 23.06 15.04
CA SER A 171 -3.35 22.58 13.76
C SER A 171 -2.53 23.07 12.57
N ARG A 172 -1.98 24.29 12.60
CA ARG A 172 -1.07 24.79 11.56
C ARG A 172 0.21 23.95 11.49
N GLY A 173 0.80 23.65 12.64
CA GLY A 173 1.99 22.80 12.74
C GLY A 173 1.70 21.40 12.21
N HIS A 174 0.60 20.79 12.66
CA HIS A 174 0.18 19.45 12.26
C HIS A 174 -0.12 19.33 10.75
N ARG A 175 -0.82 20.32 10.18
CA ARG A 175 -1.04 20.36 8.72
C ARG A 175 0.26 20.51 7.94
N ALA A 176 1.23 21.27 8.45
CA ALA A 176 2.54 21.38 7.83
C ALA A 176 3.32 20.07 7.93
N HIS A 177 3.23 19.37 9.08
CA HIS A 177 3.79 18.04 9.25
C HIS A 177 3.27 17.08 8.18
N HIS A 178 1.96 16.86 8.04
CA HIS A 178 1.42 15.98 7.00
C HIS A 178 1.80 16.37 5.56
N ARG A 179 1.87 17.66 5.26
CA ARG A 179 2.16 18.14 3.90
C ARG A 179 3.63 17.95 3.53
N TYR A 180 4.51 18.03 4.51
CA TYR A 180 5.95 18.07 4.31
C TYR A 180 6.68 16.99 5.11
N THR A 181 5.98 15.92 5.48
CA THR A 181 6.47 14.80 6.30
C THR A 181 7.85 14.41 5.82
N ASP A 182 8.77 14.19 6.75
CA ASP A 182 10.13 13.72 6.45
C ASP A 182 11.01 14.71 5.67
N THR A 183 10.65 16.00 5.63
CA THR A 183 11.48 17.05 5.01
C THR A 183 11.92 18.10 6.03
N LYS A 184 12.83 19.00 5.64
CA LYS A 184 13.25 20.14 6.49
C LYS A 184 12.14 21.18 6.72
N LEU A 185 11.01 21.06 6.03
CA LEU A 185 9.84 21.93 6.21
C LEU A 185 8.85 21.35 7.23
N ASP A 186 9.02 20.08 7.64
CA ASP A 186 8.28 19.46 8.73
C ASP A 186 8.77 20.05 10.08
N PRO A 187 7.88 20.58 10.94
CA PRO A 187 8.24 21.13 12.23
C PRO A 187 8.96 20.17 13.18
N TYR A 188 8.73 18.86 13.05
CA TYR A 188 9.27 17.83 13.96
C TYR A 188 9.65 16.55 13.22
N SER A 189 10.29 16.73 12.04
CA SER A 189 10.76 15.64 11.18
C SER A 189 11.48 14.53 11.94
N ALA A 190 11.07 13.28 11.70
CA ALA A 190 11.68 12.10 12.28
C ALA A 190 13.12 11.87 11.78
N HIS A 191 13.49 12.41 10.61
CA HIS A 191 14.84 12.32 10.05
C HIS A 191 15.91 13.09 10.83
N GLU A 192 15.52 14.06 11.65
CA GLU A 192 16.43 14.77 12.55
C GLU A 192 16.75 13.94 13.82
N GLY A 193 16.14 12.76 13.95
CA GLY A 193 16.41 11.78 15.01
C GLY A 193 15.29 11.65 16.03
N PHE A 194 15.24 10.50 16.72
CA PHE A 194 14.19 10.16 17.68
C PHE A 194 13.98 11.23 18.76
N TRP A 195 15.06 11.68 19.42
CA TRP A 195 14.97 12.67 20.49
C TRP A 195 14.60 14.06 19.99
N TRP A 196 14.98 14.39 18.76
CA TRP A 196 14.56 15.62 18.12
C TRP A 196 13.04 15.63 17.92
N ALA A 197 12.50 14.59 17.28
CA ALA A 197 11.06 14.46 17.02
C ALA A 197 10.24 14.34 18.31
N HIS A 198 10.79 13.70 19.35
CA HIS A 198 10.11 13.57 20.64
C HIS A 198 10.01 14.92 21.38
N VAL A 199 11.14 15.60 21.61
CA VAL A 199 11.14 16.82 22.45
C VAL A 199 12.09 17.92 21.95
N GLY A 200 13.15 17.57 21.23
CA GLY A 200 14.20 18.52 20.82
C GLY A 200 13.67 19.69 19.98
N TRP A 201 12.71 19.45 19.10
CA TRP A 201 12.09 20.48 18.25
C TRP A 201 11.38 21.59 19.06
N MET A 202 10.93 21.28 20.27
CA MET A 202 10.35 22.27 21.19
C MET A 202 11.40 22.99 22.03
N LEU A 203 12.53 22.34 22.32
CA LEU A 203 13.58 22.90 23.18
C LEU A 203 14.51 23.85 22.44
N ILE A 204 14.69 23.66 21.13
CA ILE A 204 15.62 24.41 20.30
C ILE A 204 14.86 25.26 19.28
N LYS A 205 15.28 26.52 19.07
CA LYS A 205 14.64 27.41 18.08
C LYS A 205 14.67 26.77 16.68
N PRO A 206 13.63 26.87 15.85
CA PRO A 206 13.65 26.31 14.51
C PRO A 206 14.80 26.89 13.69
N ARG A 207 15.52 26.06 12.93
CA ARG A 207 16.65 26.51 12.11
C ARG A 207 16.18 27.20 10.83
N GLY A 208 14.99 26.85 10.34
CA GLY A 208 14.36 27.39 9.15
C GLY A 208 12.88 27.71 9.38
N LYS A 209 12.21 28.28 8.38
CA LYS A 209 10.77 28.43 8.41
C LYS A 209 10.12 27.07 8.16
N ILE A 210 9.07 26.82 8.93
CA ILE A 210 8.18 25.66 8.77
C ILE A 210 7.38 25.84 7.47
N GLY A 211 7.06 24.74 6.82
CA GLY A 211 6.25 24.72 5.61
C GLY A 211 4.89 25.42 5.75
N VAL A 212 4.35 25.85 4.60
CA VAL A 212 3.08 26.59 4.53
C VAL A 212 1.90 25.64 4.59
N ALA A 213 0.95 25.91 5.49
CA ALA A 213 -0.32 25.21 5.59
C ALA A 213 -1.48 26.20 5.58
N ASP A 214 -2.56 25.89 4.85
CA ASP A 214 -3.78 26.68 4.92
C ASP A 214 -4.41 26.57 6.30
N VAL A 215 -4.86 27.70 6.85
CA VAL A 215 -5.53 27.85 8.14
C VAL A 215 -6.71 28.83 8.06
N SER A 216 -7.19 29.09 6.84
CA SER A 216 -8.26 30.04 6.57
C SER A 216 -9.57 29.63 7.26
N ASP A 217 -9.87 28.34 7.29
CA ASP A 217 -11.00 27.74 7.99
C ASP A 217 -10.91 27.93 9.52
N LEU A 218 -9.73 27.70 10.10
CA LEU A 218 -9.47 27.92 11.52
C LEU A 218 -9.65 29.39 11.91
N THR A 219 -9.27 30.30 11.00
CA THR A 219 -9.42 31.75 11.20
C THR A 219 -10.88 32.19 11.08
N ARG A 220 -11.73 31.47 10.35
CA ARG A 220 -13.18 31.73 10.25
C ARG A 220 -13.97 31.14 11.42
N ASN A 221 -13.50 30.08 12.06
CA ASN A 221 -14.20 29.43 13.17
C ASN A 221 -14.21 30.31 14.44
N LYS A 222 -15.41 30.68 14.92
CA LYS A 222 -15.61 31.56 16.08
C LYS A 222 -15.04 30.99 17.38
N VAL A 223 -15.19 29.68 17.63
CA VAL A 223 -14.68 28.99 18.83
C VAL A 223 -13.15 28.97 18.82
N VAL A 224 -12.55 28.64 17.67
CA VAL A 224 -11.08 28.65 17.51
C VAL A 224 -10.49 30.03 17.76
N ARG A 225 -11.11 31.09 17.22
CA ARG A 225 -10.67 32.47 17.47
C ARG A 225 -10.77 32.84 18.96
N TRP A 226 -11.88 32.49 19.60
CA TRP A 226 -12.09 32.75 21.03
C TRP A 226 -11.03 32.02 21.86
N GLN A 227 -10.78 30.74 21.59
CA GLN A 227 -9.79 29.94 22.30
C GLN A 227 -8.38 30.49 22.09
N HIS A 228 -8.02 30.85 20.85
CA HIS A 228 -6.72 31.43 20.53
C HIS A 228 -6.48 32.77 21.24
N LYS A 229 -7.48 33.66 21.25
CA LYS A 229 -7.41 34.95 21.95
C LYS A 229 -7.25 34.79 23.47
N ASN A 230 -7.89 33.78 24.06
CA ASN A 230 -7.92 33.54 25.49
C ASN A 230 -7.01 32.38 25.92
N TYR A 231 -6.04 31.98 25.09
CA TYR A 231 -5.32 30.71 25.31
C TYR A 231 -4.53 30.69 26.63
N ILE A 232 -3.85 31.79 26.97
CA ILE A 232 -3.04 31.87 28.20
C ILE A 232 -3.87 31.71 29.48
N PRO A 233 -4.99 32.41 29.69
CA PRO A 233 -5.83 32.12 30.85
C PRO A 233 -6.43 30.70 30.79
N LEU A 234 -6.86 30.24 29.62
CA LEU A 234 -7.48 28.91 29.47
C LEU A 234 -6.52 27.76 29.81
N LEU A 235 -5.25 27.84 29.40
CA LEU A 235 -4.28 26.79 29.70
C LEU A 235 -3.95 26.71 31.20
N ILE A 236 -3.92 27.85 31.89
CA ILE A 236 -3.70 27.88 33.36
C ILE A 236 -4.92 27.30 34.07
N ILE A 237 -6.11 27.77 33.70
CA ILE A 237 -7.37 27.33 34.33
C ILE A 237 -7.59 25.84 34.09
N MET A 238 -7.58 25.40 32.83
CA MET A 238 -7.90 24.02 32.48
C MET A 238 -6.74 23.06 32.77
N GLY A 239 -5.48 23.52 32.68
CA GLY A 239 -4.31 22.67 32.89
C GLY A 239 -3.93 22.50 34.35
N LEU A 240 -4.14 23.52 35.19
CA LEU A 240 -3.69 23.53 36.58
C LEU A 240 -4.83 23.72 37.58
N VAL A 241 -5.69 24.74 37.40
CA VAL A 241 -6.68 25.13 38.41
C VAL A 241 -7.81 24.11 38.52
N VAL A 242 -8.48 23.77 37.41
CA VAL A 242 -9.61 22.83 37.37
C VAL A 242 -9.26 21.47 38.00
N PRO A 243 -8.19 20.76 37.57
CA PRO A 243 -7.88 19.47 38.17
C PRO A 243 -7.55 19.58 39.68
N THR A 244 -6.93 20.68 40.10
CA THR A 244 -6.61 20.94 41.51
C THR A 244 -7.87 21.20 42.35
N VAL A 245 -8.74 22.09 41.87
CA VAL A 245 -9.97 22.51 42.55
C VAL A 245 -10.96 21.35 42.66
N VAL A 246 -11.07 20.50 41.63
CA VAL A 246 -11.94 19.31 41.69
C VAL A 246 -11.51 18.37 42.82
N ALA A 247 -10.22 18.11 42.97
CA ALA A 247 -9.72 17.28 44.07
C ALA A 247 -9.85 17.95 45.44
N GLY A 248 -9.53 19.25 45.50
CA GLY A 248 -9.60 20.06 46.71
C GLY A 248 -11.02 20.22 47.28
N LEU A 249 -11.98 20.60 46.43
CA LEU A 249 -13.38 20.76 46.83
C LEU A 249 -14.12 19.42 46.91
N GLY A 250 -13.77 18.45 46.07
CA GLY A 250 -14.46 17.16 46.01
C GLY A 250 -14.14 16.23 47.18
N TRP A 251 -12.88 16.13 47.58
CA TRP A 251 -12.45 15.24 48.67
C TRP A 251 -11.30 15.78 49.52
N GLY A 252 -11.09 17.10 49.53
CA GLY A 252 -10.16 17.77 50.44
C GLY A 252 -8.68 17.71 50.03
N ASP A 253 -8.35 17.12 48.89
CA ASP A 253 -6.95 16.86 48.50
C ASP A 253 -6.41 17.92 47.53
N TRP A 254 -6.24 19.14 48.02
CA TRP A 254 -5.68 20.26 47.25
C TRP A 254 -4.26 19.98 46.77
N ARG A 255 -3.44 19.37 47.63
CA ARG A 255 -2.02 19.11 47.34
C ARG A 255 -1.87 18.01 46.29
N GLY A 256 -2.61 16.90 46.43
CA GLY A 256 -2.64 15.85 45.42
C GLY A 256 -3.26 16.32 44.11
N GLY A 257 -4.29 17.16 44.17
CA GLY A 257 -4.87 17.80 43.00
C GLY A 257 -3.84 18.58 42.18
N PHE A 258 -2.99 19.37 42.84
CA PHE A 258 -1.95 20.15 42.18
C PHE A 258 -0.78 19.30 41.67
N PHE A 259 -0.22 18.43 42.51
CA PHE A 259 0.98 17.69 42.12
C PHE A 259 0.70 16.51 41.19
N PHE A 260 -0.41 15.80 41.38
CA PHE A 260 -0.75 14.63 40.57
C PHE A 260 -1.72 14.96 39.44
N ALA A 261 -2.92 15.47 39.75
CA ALA A 261 -3.96 15.69 38.75
C ALA A 261 -3.65 16.86 37.78
N ALA A 262 -2.88 17.85 38.23
CA ALA A 262 -2.34 18.90 37.38
C ALA A 262 -0.92 18.56 36.86
N ALA A 263 0.12 18.59 37.70
CA ALA A 263 1.51 18.54 37.22
C ALA A 263 1.92 17.17 36.63
N ALA A 264 1.80 16.07 37.40
CA ALA A 264 2.19 14.74 36.90
C ALA A 264 1.37 14.34 35.66
N ARG A 265 0.07 14.63 35.65
CA ARG A 265 -0.76 14.35 34.48
C ARG A 265 -0.39 15.19 33.24
N LEU A 266 0.13 16.42 33.37
CA LEU A 266 0.70 17.16 32.23
C LEU A 266 1.91 16.42 31.63
N LEU A 267 2.83 15.96 32.48
CA LEU A 267 3.99 15.18 32.06
C LEU A 267 3.55 13.99 31.18
N PHE A 268 2.59 13.19 31.65
CA PHE A 268 2.11 12.03 30.89
C PHE A 268 1.40 12.42 29.59
N VAL A 269 0.55 13.45 29.57
CA VAL A 269 -0.13 13.90 28.34
C VAL A 269 0.88 14.42 27.31
N HIS A 270 1.90 15.16 27.75
CA HIS A 270 2.97 15.66 26.88
C HIS A 270 3.75 14.52 26.24
N HIS A 271 4.29 13.59 27.04
CA HIS A 271 5.03 12.46 26.50
C HIS A 271 4.18 11.51 25.66
N SER A 272 2.90 11.33 26.01
CA SER A 272 1.93 10.62 25.17
C SER A 272 1.83 11.24 23.77
N THR A 273 1.70 12.57 23.69
CA THR A 273 1.63 13.25 22.37
C THR A 273 2.97 13.20 21.65
N PHE A 274 4.08 13.35 22.36
CA PHE A 274 5.42 13.34 21.77
C PHE A 274 5.80 11.98 21.20
N CYS A 275 5.28 10.89 21.77
CA CYS A 275 5.39 9.55 21.20
C CYS A 275 4.73 9.43 19.81
N VAL A 276 3.72 10.25 19.48
CA VAL A 276 3.16 10.26 18.12
C VAL A 276 4.20 10.74 17.12
N ASN A 277 4.93 11.80 17.44
CA ASN A 277 5.97 12.34 16.57
C ASN A 277 7.23 11.47 16.51
N SER A 278 7.55 10.74 17.59
CA SER A 278 8.75 9.91 17.67
C SER A 278 8.45 8.43 17.48
N LEU A 279 7.84 7.77 18.48
CA LEU A 279 7.62 6.33 18.48
C LEU A 279 6.80 5.87 17.26
N ALA A 280 5.80 6.64 16.85
CA ALA A 280 4.96 6.31 15.71
C ALA A 280 5.64 6.51 14.33
N HIS A 281 6.87 7.03 14.29
CA HIS A 281 7.70 7.11 13.08
C HIS A 281 8.89 6.14 13.10
N TRP A 282 9.05 5.38 14.19
CA TRP A 282 10.23 4.53 14.42
C TRP A 282 9.86 3.07 14.70
N LEU A 283 8.73 2.80 15.35
CA LEU A 283 8.31 1.48 15.78
C LEU A 283 6.97 1.11 15.15
N GLY A 284 6.95 0.01 14.39
CA GLY A 284 5.73 -0.57 13.84
C GLY A 284 5.84 -0.99 12.38
N ASP A 285 4.71 -1.42 11.85
CA ASP A 285 4.57 -1.88 10.48
C ASP A 285 4.16 -0.73 9.55
N LYS A 286 4.35 -0.91 8.24
CA LYS A 286 3.90 0.04 7.21
C LYS A 286 2.90 -0.60 6.25
N PRO A 287 1.68 -0.94 6.73
CA PRO A 287 0.72 -1.72 5.96
C PRO A 287 0.07 -0.97 4.79
N PHE A 288 0.20 0.35 4.67
CA PHE A 288 -0.50 1.14 3.64
C PHE A 288 0.43 1.88 2.68
N ASP A 289 1.58 2.38 3.14
CA ASP A 289 2.62 3.00 2.31
C ASP A 289 3.96 3.02 3.06
N ASN A 290 5.08 2.87 2.35
CA ASN A 290 6.42 2.87 2.95
C ASN A 290 7.32 4.04 2.50
N LYS A 291 6.79 5.02 1.76
CA LYS A 291 7.58 6.16 1.27
C LYS A 291 8.00 7.10 2.40
N HIS A 292 7.26 7.12 3.49
CA HIS A 292 7.48 7.97 4.65
C HIS A 292 7.69 7.13 5.91
N THR A 293 8.18 7.75 6.97
CA THR A 293 8.50 7.13 8.27
C THR A 293 7.32 6.68 9.15
N PRO A 294 6.08 7.20 9.05
CA PRO A 294 4.96 6.77 9.90
C PRO A 294 4.70 5.26 9.89
N CYS A 295 4.44 4.70 11.07
CA CYS A 295 4.25 3.27 11.34
C CYS A 295 2.96 3.02 12.14
N ASP A 296 2.38 1.84 11.94
CA ASP A 296 1.29 1.31 12.75
C ASP A 296 1.82 0.41 13.86
N HIS A 297 1.47 0.72 15.11
CA HIS A 297 1.88 -0.11 16.24
C HIS A 297 0.93 -0.02 17.43
N PHE A 298 0.53 -1.18 17.97
CA PHE A 298 -0.44 -1.28 19.06
C PHE A 298 0.04 -0.66 20.37
N ILE A 299 1.31 -0.89 20.77
CA ILE A 299 1.85 -0.30 22.01
C ILE A 299 1.91 1.21 21.87
N THR A 300 2.27 1.71 20.68
CA THR A 300 2.24 3.14 20.39
C THR A 300 0.82 3.65 20.57
N ALA A 301 -0.20 2.96 20.03
CA ALA A 301 -1.60 3.35 20.19
C ALA A 301 -2.04 3.38 21.66
N LEU A 302 -1.57 2.44 22.49
CA LEU A 302 -1.84 2.46 23.93
C LEU A 302 -1.24 3.70 24.62
N CYS A 303 0.03 4.00 24.33
CA CYS A 303 0.72 5.16 24.87
C CYS A 303 0.13 6.49 24.37
N THR A 304 -0.46 6.51 23.18
CA THR A 304 -0.91 7.74 22.50
C THR A 304 -2.43 7.88 22.40
N ILE A 305 -3.21 7.16 23.22
CA ILE A 305 -4.69 7.31 23.27
C ILE A 305 -5.34 7.01 21.89
N GLY A 306 -4.79 6.03 21.18
CA GLY A 306 -5.29 5.58 19.87
C GLY A 306 -4.58 6.17 18.66
N GLU A 307 -3.57 7.01 18.84
CA GLU A 307 -2.87 7.71 17.74
C GLU A 307 -1.70 6.91 17.13
N GLY A 308 -1.53 5.65 17.51
CA GLY A 308 -0.38 4.82 17.09
C GLY A 308 -0.57 4.01 15.82
N TYR A 309 -1.76 4.05 15.19
CA TYR A 309 -1.94 3.56 13.83
C TYR A 309 -1.61 4.69 12.85
N HIS A 310 -0.34 5.08 12.86
CA HIS A 310 0.12 6.34 12.27
C HIS A 310 0.43 6.21 10.78
N ASN A 311 0.75 5.01 10.30
CA ASN A 311 0.88 4.74 8.86
C ASN A 311 -0.48 4.90 8.17
N PHE A 312 -1.55 4.33 8.76
CA PHE A 312 -2.90 4.56 8.27
C PHE A 312 -3.26 6.05 8.28
N HIS A 313 -3.00 6.72 9.41
CA HIS A 313 -3.33 8.12 9.59
C HIS A 313 -2.65 9.04 8.56
N HIS A 314 -1.37 8.83 8.28
CA HIS A 314 -0.65 9.63 7.28
C HIS A 314 -1.12 9.35 5.85
N GLN A 315 -1.50 8.11 5.55
CA GLN A 315 -2.02 7.76 4.24
C GLN A 315 -3.45 8.26 4.01
N PHE A 316 -4.28 8.25 5.05
CA PHE A 316 -5.71 8.57 4.98
C PHE A 316 -6.11 9.64 6.01
N PRO A 317 -5.52 10.85 5.97
CA PRO A 317 -5.58 11.83 7.06
C PRO A 317 -6.98 12.41 7.33
N MET A 318 -7.92 12.28 6.39
CA MET A 318 -9.30 12.73 6.60
C MET A 318 -10.21 11.69 7.25
N ASP A 319 -9.78 10.44 7.42
CA ASP A 319 -10.58 9.44 8.16
C ASP A 319 -10.68 9.87 9.62
N PHE A 320 -11.87 9.77 10.21
CA PHE A 320 -12.05 10.08 11.63
C PHE A 320 -11.46 8.98 12.55
N ARG A 321 -11.04 7.84 11.99
CA ARG A 321 -10.40 6.73 12.69
C ARG A 321 -8.91 6.78 12.41
N ASN A 322 -8.08 6.51 13.41
CA ASN A 322 -6.73 6.03 13.14
C ASN A 322 -6.72 4.51 13.04
N ALA A 323 -7.52 3.86 13.88
CA ALA A 323 -7.65 2.41 13.85
C ALA A 323 -8.92 1.96 13.14
N ILE A 324 -8.79 1.39 11.95
CA ILE A 324 -9.92 1.06 11.07
C ILE A 324 -10.76 -0.12 11.55
N LYS A 325 -10.16 -1.10 12.23
CA LYS A 325 -10.89 -2.27 12.76
C LYS A 325 -11.61 -1.88 14.05
N TRP A 326 -12.80 -2.43 14.27
CA TRP A 326 -13.64 -2.05 15.42
C TRP A 326 -12.95 -2.32 16.77
N PHE A 327 -12.18 -3.42 16.87
CA PHE A 327 -11.48 -3.87 18.07
C PHE A 327 -10.12 -3.21 18.30
N GLN A 328 -9.54 -2.57 17.28
CA GLN A 328 -8.26 -1.89 17.46
C GLN A 328 -8.44 -0.68 18.39
N TYR A 329 -7.51 -0.56 19.34
CA TYR A 329 -7.54 0.44 20.40
C TYR A 329 -7.46 1.85 19.81
N ASP A 330 -8.61 2.53 19.81
CA ASP A 330 -8.75 3.92 19.42
C ASP A 330 -9.92 4.52 20.23
N PRO A 331 -9.67 4.91 21.49
CA PRO A 331 -10.70 5.49 22.34
C PRO A 331 -11.30 6.77 21.75
N THR A 332 -10.53 7.49 20.93
CA THR A 332 -10.97 8.69 20.22
C THR A 332 -12.03 8.37 19.16
N LYS A 333 -11.86 7.30 18.38
CA LYS A 333 -12.89 6.80 17.44
C LYS A 333 -14.18 6.47 18.15
N TRP A 334 -14.11 5.77 19.29
CA TRP A 334 -15.30 5.42 20.05
C TRP A 334 -15.96 6.66 20.65
N PHE A 335 -15.19 7.60 21.19
CA PHE A 335 -15.70 8.88 21.67
C PHE A 335 -16.46 9.65 20.57
N ILE A 336 -15.86 9.83 19.39
CA ILE A 336 -16.49 10.55 18.27
C ILE A 336 -17.75 9.81 17.80
N SER A 337 -17.71 8.47 17.73
CA SER A 337 -18.87 7.65 17.36
C SER A 337 -20.03 7.82 18.36
N THR A 338 -19.73 7.83 19.67
CA THR A 338 -20.73 8.10 20.71
C THR A 338 -21.28 9.51 20.61
N MET A 339 -20.43 10.51 20.40
CA MET A 339 -20.87 11.90 20.18
C MET A 339 -21.77 12.01 18.95
N SER A 340 -21.54 11.19 17.92
CA SER A 340 -22.41 11.14 16.75
C SER A 340 -23.75 10.50 17.06
N ALA A 341 -23.76 9.39 17.81
CA ALA A 341 -24.99 8.71 18.22
C ALA A 341 -25.91 9.62 19.06
N VAL A 342 -25.35 10.53 19.86
CA VAL A 342 -26.14 11.51 20.65
C VAL A 342 -26.39 12.83 19.92
N GLY A 343 -26.04 12.93 18.63
CA GLY A 343 -26.32 14.12 17.80
C GLY A 343 -25.38 15.32 18.00
N LEU A 344 -24.26 15.16 18.73
CA LEU A 344 -23.26 16.21 18.93
C LEU A 344 -22.16 16.22 17.86
N ALA A 345 -21.98 15.11 17.14
CA ALA A 345 -21.09 15.00 15.98
C ALA A 345 -21.85 14.50 14.75
N SER A 346 -21.42 14.91 13.55
CA SER A 346 -22.01 14.49 12.27
C SER A 346 -20.95 14.44 11.17
N HIS A 347 -21.30 13.87 10.01
CA HIS A 347 -20.42 13.82 8.84
C HIS A 347 -19.05 13.18 9.14
N LEU A 348 -19.04 12.06 9.88
CA LEU A 348 -17.83 11.31 10.19
C LEU A 348 -17.27 10.71 8.90
N LYS A 349 -16.16 11.27 8.41
CA LYS A 349 -15.52 10.86 7.16
C LYS A 349 -14.79 9.55 7.33
N ARG A 350 -15.01 8.62 6.39
CA ARG A 350 -14.27 7.36 6.26
C ARG A 350 -13.73 7.27 4.85
N PHE A 351 -12.53 6.75 4.68
CA PHE A 351 -12.05 6.41 3.34
C PHE A 351 -12.76 5.14 2.83
N PRO A 352 -13.04 5.06 1.51
CA PRO A 352 -13.63 3.86 0.92
C PRO A 352 -12.74 2.63 1.13
N ASP A 353 -13.33 1.51 1.52
CA ASP A 353 -12.60 0.28 1.83
C ASP A 353 -11.77 -0.23 0.63
N ASN A 354 -12.23 0.02 -0.60
CA ASN A 354 -11.49 -0.32 -1.81
C ASN A 354 -10.13 0.39 -1.88
N GLU A 355 -10.07 1.69 -1.56
CA GLU A 355 -8.83 2.46 -1.59
C GLU A 355 -7.88 2.05 -0.46
N ILE A 356 -8.42 1.71 0.71
CA ILE A 356 -7.66 1.15 1.83
C ILE A 356 -7.04 -0.20 1.43
N LYS A 357 -7.82 -1.10 0.82
CA LYS A 357 -7.35 -2.41 0.35
C LYS A 357 -6.30 -2.30 -0.74
N LYS A 358 -6.43 -1.35 -1.68
CA LYS A 358 -5.40 -1.09 -2.71
C LYS A 358 -4.04 -0.74 -2.09
N GLY A 359 -4.00 0.08 -1.05
CA GLY A 359 -2.76 0.38 -0.31
C GLY A 359 -2.16 -0.88 0.32
N GLN A 360 -2.99 -1.67 1.01
CA GLN A 360 -2.55 -2.93 1.63
C GLN A 360 -2.03 -3.96 0.64
N TYR A 361 -2.71 -4.11 -0.50
CA TYR A 361 -2.30 -5.05 -1.54
C TYR A 361 -1.06 -4.56 -2.29
N THR A 362 -0.89 -3.26 -2.49
CA THR A 362 0.36 -2.70 -3.02
C THR A 362 1.54 -3.05 -2.10
N MET A 363 1.40 -2.86 -0.79
CA MET A 363 2.45 -3.18 0.17
C MET A 363 2.77 -4.69 0.21
N LYS A 364 1.74 -5.53 0.19
CA LYS A 364 1.91 -7.00 0.12
C LYS A 364 2.56 -7.43 -1.19
N LEU A 365 2.17 -6.84 -2.32
CA LEU A 365 2.78 -7.15 -3.62
C LEU A 365 4.26 -6.78 -3.62
N GLN A 366 4.63 -5.63 -3.07
CA GLN A 366 6.03 -5.24 -2.91
C GLN A 366 6.80 -6.23 -2.02
N GLU A 367 6.21 -6.64 -0.90
CA GLU A 367 6.81 -7.66 -0.02
C GLU A 367 7.01 -8.99 -0.77
N LEU A 368 6.00 -9.45 -1.50
CA LEU A 368 6.07 -10.67 -2.31
C LEU A 368 7.11 -10.56 -3.42
N GLN A 369 7.26 -9.39 -4.06
CA GLN A 369 8.32 -9.14 -5.05
C GLN A 369 9.70 -9.26 -4.42
N THR A 370 9.95 -8.61 -3.28
CA THR A 370 11.24 -8.70 -2.57
C THR A 370 11.55 -10.11 -2.07
N GLN A 371 10.53 -10.87 -1.64
CA GLN A 371 10.70 -12.28 -1.30
C GLN A 371 10.97 -13.13 -2.54
N GLY A 372 10.27 -12.85 -3.64
CA GLY A 372 10.43 -13.50 -4.93
C GLY A 372 11.83 -13.31 -5.51
N GLU A 373 12.44 -12.13 -5.38
CA GLU A 373 13.83 -11.87 -5.82
C GLU A 373 14.88 -12.80 -5.17
N LYS A 374 14.56 -13.43 -4.03
CA LYS A 374 15.44 -14.39 -3.35
C LYS A 374 15.28 -15.82 -3.84
N LEU A 375 14.29 -16.08 -4.69
CA LEU A 375 14.00 -17.39 -5.24
C LEU A 375 14.62 -17.52 -6.63
N ASN A 376 15.02 -18.74 -6.98
CA ASN A 376 15.41 -19.07 -8.34
C ASN A 376 14.15 -19.32 -9.16
N TRP A 377 13.90 -18.45 -10.13
CA TRP A 377 12.80 -18.57 -11.07
C TRP A 377 13.26 -19.23 -12.37
N PRO A 378 12.34 -19.88 -13.10
CA PRO A 378 12.65 -20.44 -14.41
C PRO A 378 12.99 -19.31 -15.40
N LYS A 379 13.72 -19.65 -16.47
CA LYS A 379 14.00 -18.72 -17.57
C LYS A 379 12.69 -18.19 -18.16
N SER A 380 12.65 -16.90 -18.51
CA SER A 380 11.48 -16.33 -19.19
C SER A 380 11.30 -17.03 -20.54
N SER A 381 10.04 -17.18 -20.97
CA SER A 381 9.74 -17.79 -22.26
C SER A 381 10.42 -17.05 -23.43
N ASN A 382 10.67 -15.76 -23.29
CA ASN A 382 11.35 -14.92 -24.29
C ASN A 382 12.86 -15.19 -24.39
N GLU A 383 13.46 -15.82 -23.38
CA GLU A 383 14.89 -16.14 -23.34
C GLU A 383 15.18 -17.57 -23.82
N LEU A 384 14.13 -18.37 -24.04
CA LEU A 384 14.23 -19.74 -24.48
C LEU A 384 14.32 -19.80 -26.02
N PRO A 385 15.21 -20.64 -26.58
CA PRO A 385 15.28 -20.84 -28.03
C PRO A 385 13.99 -21.50 -28.54
N VAL A 386 13.54 -21.04 -29.71
CA VAL A 386 12.43 -21.67 -30.44
C VAL A 386 13.01 -22.81 -31.28
N ILE A 387 12.45 -24.02 -31.15
CA ILE A 387 12.98 -25.27 -31.71
C ILE A 387 11.89 -25.97 -32.50
N SER A 388 12.19 -26.46 -33.70
CA SER A 388 11.24 -27.22 -34.51
C SER A 388 10.97 -28.61 -33.91
N TRP A 389 9.87 -29.25 -34.29
CA TRP A 389 9.59 -30.63 -33.84
C TRP A 389 10.67 -31.62 -34.27
N ASP A 390 11.18 -31.48 -35.49
CA ASP A 390 12.20 -32.38 -36.02
C ASP A 390 13.53 -32.22 -35.26
N ASP A 391 13.91 -31.00 -34.91
CA ASP A 391 15.09 -30.73 -34.09
C ASP A 391 14.92 -31.23 -32.66
N PHE A 392 13.73 -31.04 -32.06
CA PHE A 392 13.39 -31.61 -30.76
C PHE A 392 13.52 -33.15 -30.75
N GLN A 393 13.00 -33.83 -31.77
CA GLN A 393 13.12 -35.29 -31.93
C GLN A 393 14.57 -35.73 -32.12
N ALA A 394 15.37 -34.95 -32.86
CA ALA A 394 16.78 -35.25 -33.06
C ALA A 394 17.56 -35.13 -31.74
N GLU A 395 17.37 -34.05 -30.99
CA GLU A 395 18.05 -33.83 -29.70
C GLU A 395 17.57 -34.77 -28.59
N ALA A 396 16.29 -35.21 -28.62
CA ALA A 396 15.75 -36.18 -27.68
C ALA A 396 16.38 -37.59 -27.77
N LYS A 397 17.15 -37.87 -28.84
CA LYS A 397 17.93 -39.12 -28.95
C LYS A 397 19.19 -39.09 -28.07
N GLU A 398 19.70 -37.90 -27.77
CA GLU A 398 20.92 -37.70 -26.99
C GLU A 398 20.64 -37.25 -25.55
N ARG A 399 19.49 -36.59 -25.30
CA ARG A 399 19.09 -36.05 -24.00
C ARG A 399 17.66 -36.49 -23.66
N SER A 400 17.34 -36.53 -22.36
CA SER A 400 15.98 -36.87 -21.90
C SER A 400 15.04 -35.67 -22.03
N LEU A 401 14.71 -35.29 -23.27
CA LEU A 401 13.85 -34.16 -23.57
C LEU A 401 12.38 -34.56 -23.67
N ILE A 402 11.49 -33.79 -23.04
CA ILE A 402 10.04 -34.01 -23.08
C ILE A 402 9.34 -32.67 -23.38
N ALA A 403 8.40 -32.69 -24.33
CA ALA A 403 7.56 -31.54 -24.61
C ALA A 403 6.33 -31.55 -23.69
N ILE A 404 6.08 -30.46 -22.97
CA ILE A 404 4.89 -30.28 -22.14
C ILE A 404 4.40 -28.85 -22.33
N HIS A 405 3.15 -28.69 -22.79
CA HIS A 405 2.48 -27.42 -23.02
C HIS A 405 3.32 -26.46 -23.90
N GLY A 406 3.93 -27.02 -24.96
CA GLY A 406 4.77 -26.31 -25.91
C GLY A 406 6.13 -25.83 -25.40
N PHE A 407 6.51 -26.19 -24.18
CA PHE A 407 7.87 -26.03 -23.69
C PHE A 407 8.62 -27.36 -23.74
N ILE A 408 9.90 -27.30 -24.11
CA ILE A 408 10.81 -28.44 -24.10
C ILE A 408 11.54 -28.44 -22.76
N HIS A 409 11.47 -29.55 -22.05
CA HIS A 409 12.07 -29.74 -20.73
C HIS A 409 13.17 -30.78 -20.80
N ASP A 410 14.34 -30.48 -20.22
CA ASP A 410 15.40 -31.46 -20.04
C ASP A 410 15.25 -32.14 -18.67
N CYS A 411 14.74 -33.37 -18.69
CA CYS A 411 14.51 -34.17 -17.49
C CYS A 411 15.70 -35.10 -17.18
N SER A 412 16.86 -34.93 -17.83
CA SER A 412 17.99 -35.88 -17.69
C SER A 412 18.49 -35.99 -16.25
N SER A 413 18.50 -34.89 -15.49
CA SER A 413 18.90 -34.87 -14.08
C SER A 413 17.78 -35.27 -13.11
N PHE A 414 16.53 -35.35 -13.57
CA PHE A 414 15.36 -35.58 -12.71
C PHE A 414 14.68 -36.95 -12.94
N ALA A 415 14.96 -37.62 -14.06
CA ALA A 415 14.24 -38.84 -14.45
C ALA A 415 14.24 -39.93 -13.37
N GLU A 416 15.36 -40.17 -12.70
CA GLU A 416 15.48 -41.19 -11.65
C GLU A 416 14.83 -40.77 -10.33
N ASP A 417 14.70 -39.46 -10.08
CA ASP A 417 14.09 -38.89 -8.87
C ASP A 417 12.58 -38.69 -9.02
N HIS A 418 12.00 -38.98 -10.19
CA HIS A 418 10.58 -38.83 -10.44
C HIS A 418 9.74 -39.73 -9.51
N PRO A 419 8.84 -39.19 -8.66
CA PRO A 419 8.11 -39.99 -7.67
C PRO A 419 7.20 -41.08 -8.26
N GLY A 420 6.68 -40.89 -9.48
CA GLY A 420 5.92 -41.90 -10.21
C GLY A 420 6.79 -43.00 -10.85
N GLY A 421 8.11 -42.90 -10.71
CA GLY A 421 9.10 -43.81 -11.26
C GLY A 421 9.70 -43.33 -12.58
N ALA A 422 10.98 -43.66 -12.79
CA ALA A 422 11.77 -43.25 -13.96
C ALA A 422 11.24 -43.79 -15.29
N HIS A 423 10.58 -44.94 -15.27
CA HIS A 423 10.03 -45.58 -16.47
C HIS A 423 8.97 -44.72 -17.17
N LEU A 424 8.21 -43.89 -16.43
CA LEU A 424 7.22 -42.98 -16.99
C LEU A 424 7.89 -41.86 -17.80
N ILE A 425 8.98 -41.28 -17.26
CA ILE A 425 9.77 -40.26 -17.94
C ILE A 425 10.45 -40.86 -19.17
N LYS A 426 11.08 -42.03 -19.04
CA LYS A 426 11.76 -42.73 -20.15
C LYS A 426 10.82 -43.04 -21.31
N ARG A 427 9.55 -43.37 -21.04
CA ARG A 427 8.53 -43.61 -22.08
C ARG A 427 8.11 -42.33 -22.79
N ALA A 428 8.23 -41.17 -22.14
CA ALA A 428 7.80 -39.88 -22.66
C ALA A 428 8.91 -39.10 -23.39
N ILE A 429 10.17 -39.59 -23.38
CA ILE A 429 11.29 -38.95 -24.08
C ILE A 429 10.97 -38.82 -25.57
N GLY A 430 11.17 -37.62 -26.11
CA GLY A 430 10.87 -37.31 -27.50
C GLY A 430 9.37 -37.31 -27.81
N THR A 431 8.49 -37.11 -26.83
CA THR A 431 7.03 -37.02 -27.07
C THR A 431 6.44 -35.79 -26.39
N ASP A 432 5.21 -35.45 -26.78
CA ASP A 432 4.39 -34.50 -26.05
C ASP A 432 3.63 -35.21 -24.93
N ALA A 433 3.99 -34.91 -23.69
CA ALA A 433 3.42 -35.50 -22.48
C ALA A 433 2.40 -34.57 -21.80
N THR A 434 1.90 -33.53 -22.48
CA THR A 434 0.97 -32.54 -21.92
C THR A 434 -0.25 -33.20 -21.29
N THR A 435 -0.94 -34.07 -22.02
CA THR A 435 -2.14 -34.75 -21.50
C THR A 435 -1.84 -35.60 -20.27
N ALA A 436 -0.70 -36.28 -20.23
CA ALA A 436 -0.32 -37.11 -19.09
C ALA A 436 -0.02 -36.26 -17.83
N PHE A 437 0.53 -35.05 -18.02
CA PHE A 437 0.92 -34.14 -16.95
C PHE A 437 -0.24 -33.34 -16.34
N PHE A 438 -1.21 -32.92 -17.17
CA PHE A 438 -2.36 -32.08 -16.77
C PHE A 438 -3.65 -32.88 -16.55
N GLY A 439 -3.58 -34.03 -15.85
CA GLY A 439 -4.78 -34.72 -15.38
C GLY A 439 -5.39 -35.75 -16.33
N GLY A 440 -4.84 -35.98 -17.52
CA GLY A 440 -5.23 -37.12 -18.37
C GLY A 440 -4.77 -38.47 -17.82
N VAL A 441 -3.75 -38.47 -16.95
CA VAL A 441 -3.32 -39.64 -16.16
C VAL A 441 -3.15 -39.26 -14.70
N TYR A 442 -2.44 -38.16 -14.43
CA TYR A 442 -2.28 -37.62 -13.09
C TYR A 442 -2.27 -36.09 -13.14
N ASP A 443 -2.99 -35.44 -12.23
CA ASP A 443 -3.02 -34.00 -12.11
C ASP A 443 -1.89 -33.56 -11.16
N HIS A 444 -0.80 -33.05 -11.73
CA HIS A 444 0.43 -32.76 -10.98
C HIS A 444 0.23 -31.57 -10.03
N SER A 445 0.90 -31.62 -8.86
CA SER A 445 0.79 -30.55 -7.87
C SER A 445 1.53 -29.29 -8.29
N ASN A 446 1.18 -28.13 -7.72
CA ASN A 446 1.90 -26.86 -7.96
C ASN A 446 3.42 -26.97 -7.77
N ALA A 447 3.90 -27.81 -6.84
CA ALA A 447 5.32 -28.05 -6.65
C ALA A 447 5.96 -28.75 -7.87
N ALA A 448 5.27 -29.73 -8.47
CA ALA A 448 5.71 -30.40 -9.68
C ALA A 448 5.68 -29.45 -10.90
N HIS A 449 4.67 -28.57 -11.01
CA HIS A 449 4.65 -27.51 -12.03
C HIS A 449 5.84 -26.55 -11.90
N ASN A 450 6.15 -26.10 -10.67
CA ASN A 450 7.28 -25.21 -10.42
C ASN A 450 8.61 -25.88 -10.75
N LEU A 451 8.80 -27.15 -10.35
CA LEU A 451 10.02 -27.90 -10.66
C LEU A 451 10.17 -28.16 -12.17
N LEU A 452 9.07 -28.52 -12.85
CA LEU A 452 9.05 -28.70 -14.30
C LEU A 452 9.51 -27.42 -15.01
N ALA A 453 9.02 -26.26 -14.60
CA ALA A 453 9.39 -24.99 -15.20
C ALA A 453 10.92 -24.71 -15.10
N MET A 454 11.58 -25.16 -14.04
CA MET A 454 13.04 -25.02 -13.89
C MET A 454 13.84 -25.85 -14.90
N MET A 455 13.23 -26.88 -15.48
CA MET A 455 13.86 -27.76 -16.47
C MET A 455 13.67 -27.27 -17.92
N ARG A 456 13.06 -26.10 -18.14
CA ARG A 456 12.84 -25.55 -19.49
C ARG A 456 14.15 -25.25 -20.20
N VAL A 457 14.28 -25.76 -21.42
CA VAL A 457 15.44 -25.53 -22.29
C VAL A 457 15.06 -24.93 -23.64
N GLY A 458 13.80 -24.97 -24.05
CA GLY A 458 13.32 -24.38 -25.31
C GLY A 458 11.81 -24.25 -25.39
N VAL A 459 11.34 -23.58 -26.43
CA VAL A 459 9.92 -23.47 -26.83
C VAL A 459 9.76 -24.19 -28.16
N LEU A 460 8.73 -25.01 -28.30
CA LEU A 460 8.45 -25.71 -29.54
C LEU A 460 7.82 -24.75 -30.56
N ASP A 461 8.36 -24.70 -31.78
CA ASP A 461 7.81 -23.89 -32.87
C ASP A 461 6.38 -24.36 -33.23
N GLY A 462 5.45 -23.42 -33.33
CA GLY A 462 4.02 -23.71 -33.46
C GLY A 462 3.30 -24.10 -32.16
N GLY A 463 3.99 -24.08 -31.01
CA GLY A 463 3.43 -24.34 -29.69
C GLY A 463 3.29 -25.83 -29.41
N MET A 464 2.19 -26.45 -29.82
CA MET A 464 1.93 -27.89 -29.62
C MET A 464 2.04 -28.65 -30.95
N GLU A 465 2.32 -29.95 -30.88
CA GLU A 465 2.18 -30.81 -32.06
C GLU A 465 0.70 -30.90 -32.44
N VAL A 466 0.25 -30.08 -33.38
CA VAL A 466 -1.15 -30.09 -33.84
C VAL A 466 -1.38 -31.38 -34.65
N GLU A 467 -2.35 -32.20 -34.25
CA GLU A 467 -2.81 -33.42 -34.96
C GLU A 467 -2.98 -33.24 -36.49
N THR A 468 -3.25 -32.02 -36.95
CA THR A 468 -3.33 -31.68 -38.38
C THR A 468 -2.00 -31.77 -39.11
N LEU A 469 -0.87 -31.52 -38.44
CA LEU A 469 0.47 -31.71 -38.99
C LEU A 469 0.80 -33.20 -39.15
N LYS A 470 0.39 -34.06 -38.19
CA LYS A 470 0.46 -35.52 -38.33
C LYS A 470 -0.29 -36.01 -39.57
N ARG A 471 -1.52 -35.52 -39.80
CA ARG A 471 -2.30 -35.89 -40.98
C ARG A 471 -1.72 -35.35 -42.29
N ARG A 472 -1.15 -34.14 -42.30
CA ARG A 472 -0.47 -33.60 -43.49
C ARG A 472 0.78 -34.39 -43.84
N HIS A 473 1.57 -34.79 -42.85
CA HIS A 473 2.78 -35.60 -43.07
C HIS A 473 2.42 -37.03 -43.49
N ALA A 474 1.40 -37.65 -42.87
CA ALA A 474 0.91 -38.97 -43.28
C ALA A 474 0.33 -38.93 -44.71
N ASN A 475 -0.40 -37.87 -45.07
CA ASN A 475 -0.98 -37.73 -46.40
C ASN A 475 0.08 -37.41 -47.47
N SER A 476 1.13 -36.63 -47.16
CA SER A 476 2.22 -36.35 -48.12
C SER A 476 3.08 -37.58 -48.40
N VAL A 477 3.32 -38.43 -47.39
CA VAL A 477 4.02 -39.71 -47.58
C VAL A 477 3.17 -40.70 -48.39
N SER A 478 1.84 -40.69 -48.21
CA SER A 478 0.93 -41.53 -49.00
C SER A 478 0.80 -41.07 -50.46
N SER A 479 0.87 -39.76 -50.74
CA SER A 479 0.63 -39.21 -52.08
C SER A 479 1.85 -39.33 -53.00
N VAL A 480 3.07 -39.39 -52.46
CA VAL A 480 4.29 -39.62 -53.26
C VAL A 480 4.35 -41.07 -53.78
N SER A 481 3.75 -42.03 -53.07
CA SER A 481 3.66 -43.43 -53.50
C SER A 481 2.69 -43.66 -54.66
N SER A 482 1.78 -42.73 -54.97
CA SER A 482 0.66 -42.98 -55.89
C SER A 482 0.74 -42.26 -57.23
N VAL A 483 1.82 -41.52 -57.54
CA VAL A 483 1.92 -40.69 -58.77
C VAL A 483 2.63 -41.40 -59.94
N ALA A 484 3.06 -42.66 -59.79
CA ALA A 484 3.57 -43.47 -60.90
C ALA A 484 2.44 -44.19 -61.67
N SER A 485 1.53 -43.45 -62.32
CA SER A 485 0.84 -43.91 -63.54
C SER A 485 -0.15 -42.89 -64.11
N SER A 486 0.15 -42.46 -65.35
CA SER A 486 -0.75 -41.95 -66.40
C SER A 486 -1.30 -40.50 -66.33
N ALA A 487 -1.09 -39.79 -67.45
CA ALA A 487 -1.68 -38.51 -67.85
C ALA A 487 -2.37 -38.70 -69.24
N PRO A 488 -3.02 -37.68 -69.86
CA PRO A 488 -4.31 -37.11 -69.50
C PRO A 488 -5.32 -37.11 -70.70
N SER A 489 -6.62 -36.92 -70.45
CA SER A 489 -7.54 -36.33 -71.44
C SER A 489 -8.76 -35.65 -70.78
N THR A 490 -9.03 -34.42 -71.22
CA THR A 490 -10.21 -33.56 -71.00
C THR A 490 -11.05 -33.52 -72.31
N PRO A 491 -12.28 -32.91 -72.44
CA PRO A 491 -13.17 -32.13 -71.56
C PRO A 491 -14.69 -32.52 -71.73
N PRO A 492 -15.75 -31.67 -71.56
CA PRO A 492 -16.04 -30.58 -70.61
C PRO A 492 -17.38 -30.72 -69.81
N LEU A 493 -17.42 -30.03 -68.67
CA LEU A 493 -18.49 -29.21 -68.07
C LEU A 493 -19.97 -29.67 -68.12
N SER A 494 -20.52 -30.01 -66.95
CA SER A 494 -21.86 -29.57 -66.54
C SER A 494 -21.95 -29.42 -65.02
N SER A 495 -22.75 -28.43 -64.63
CA SER A 495 -22.91 -27.82 -63.33
C SER A 495 -23.43 -28.75 -62.23
N ALA A 496 -22.70 -28.82 -61.11
CA ALA A 496 -23.28 -29.17 -59.82
C ALA A 496 -22.65 -28.27 -58.74
N SER A 497 -23.51 -27.49 -58.11
CA SER A 497 -23.28 -26.74 -56.89
C SER A 497 -22.78 -27.65 -55.76
N SER A 498 -21.61 -27.37 -55.21
CA SER A 498 -21.23 -27.81 -53.87
C SER A 498 -20.49 -26.68 -53.18
N SER A 499 -21.11 -26.15 -52.13
CA SER A 499 -20.56 -25.24 -51.14
C SER A 499 -19.21 -25.77 -50.63
N THR A 500 -18.14 -25.01 -50.86
CA THR A 500 -16.82 -25.24 -50.27
C THR A 500 -16.70 -24.70 -48.83
N ASP A 501 -17.83 -24.37 -48.19
CA ASP A 501 -17.85 -23.73 -46.87
C ASP A 501 -18.17 -24.67 -45.70
N ASP A 502 -18.47 -25.96 -45.94
CA ASP A 502 -18.90 -26.90 -44.88
C ASP A 502 -17.81 -27.84 -44.32
N LEU A 503 -16.52 -27.64 -44.66
CA LEU A 503 -15.42 -28.43 -44.08
C LEU A 503 -14.47 -27.64 -43.17
N LEU A 504 -14.76 -26.36 -42.90
CA LEU A 504 -13.95 -25.50 -42.02
C LEU A 504 -14.53 -25.31 -40.61
N SER A 505 -15.67 -25.95 -40.28
CA SER A 505 -16.44 -25.65 -39.06
C SER A 505 -16.36 -26.70 -37.94
N LEU A 506 -15.47 -27.70 -38.03
CA LEU A 506 -15.22 -28.67 -36.95
C LEU A 506 -13.78 -28.62 -36.46
N VAL A 507 -13.30 -27.42 -36.13
CA VAL A 507 -12.13 -27.23 -35.29
C VAL A 507 -12.60 -27.17 -33.84
N TYR A 508 -12.72 -28.33 -33.21
CA TYR A 508 -12.83 -28.40 -31.75
C TYR A 508 -11.47 -27.99 -31.18
N GLN A 509 -11.29 -26.69 -30.90
CA GLN A 509 -10.23 -26.27 -30.01
C GLN A 509 -10.55 -26.89 -28.65
N PRO A 510 -9.65 -27.66 -28.02
CA PRO A 510 -9.87 -28.04 -26.63
C PRO A 510 -10.01 -26.74 -25.85
N GLU A 511 -11.14 -26.59 -25.14
CA GLU A 511 -11.32 -25.49 -24.19
C GLU A 511 -10.05 -25.42 -23.35
N ALA A 512 -9.32 -24.31 -23.43
CA ALA A 512 -8.21 -24.06 -22.55
C ALA A 512 -8.74 -24.23 -21.14
N GLN A 513 -8.30 -25.27 -20.43
CA GLN A 513 -8.61 -25.39 -19.01
C GLN A 513 -8.20 -24.06 -18.40
N VAL A 514 -9.18 -23.38 -17.79
CA VAL A 514 -8.98 -22.12 -17.10
C VAL A 514 -7.89 -22.41 -16.08
N ALA A 515 -6.66 -21.97 -16.37
CA ALA A 515 -5.54 -22.14 -15.46
C ALA A 515 -6.00 -21.59 -14.11
N ASP A 516 -5.83 -22.37 -13.04
CA ASP A 516 -6.12 -21.89 -11.70
C ASP A 516 -5.40 -20.55 -11.56
N PRO A 517 -6.09 -19.45 -11.20
CA PRO A 517 -5.47 -18.13 -11.10
C PRO A 517 -4.26 -18.10 -10.15
N TRP A 518 -4.04 -19.17 -9.37
CA TRP A 518 -2.92 -19.36 -8.46
C TRP A 518 -1.85 -20.35 -8.95
N THR A 519 -2.05 -21.01 -10.10
CA THR A 519 -0.96 -21.75 -10.77
C THR A 519 0.02 -20.75 -11.37
N LEU A 520 1.26 -20.77 -10.89
CA LEU A 520 2.39 -19.93 -11.32
C LEU A 520 2.85 -20.20 -12.78
N SER A 521 2.00 -20.76 -13.64
CA SER A 521 2.39 -21.22 -14.97
C SER A 521 2.68 -20.11 -15.97
N VAL A 522 2.22 -18.87 -15.74
CA VAL A 522 2.60 -17.70 -16.55
C VAL A 522 2.41 -16.43 -15.71
N PRO A 523 3.40 -15.53 -15.54
CA PRO A 523 3.11 -14.20 -15.00
C PRO A 523 2.06 -13.50 -15.90
N PRO A 524 1.09 -12.74 -15.35
CA PRO A 524 -0.02 -12.14 -16.11
C PRO A 524 0.36 -11.14 -17.23
N SER A 525 1.64 -11.00 -17.57
CA SER A 525 2.18 -10.05 -18.53
C SER A 525 2.84 -10.67 -19.77
N GLU A 526 2.99 -11.99 -19.89
CA GLU A 526 3.57 -12.59 -21.11
C GLU A 526 2.49 -12.70 -22.21
N ARG A 527 2.28 -11.61 -22.94
CA ARG A 527 1.60 -11.65 -24.25
C ARG A 527 2.57 -12.24 -25.27
N PHE A 528 2.25 -13.42 -25.81
CA PHE A 528 2.98 -14.03 -26.92
C PHE A 528 3.10 -13.04 -28.09
N ARG A 529 4.34 -12.68 -28.45
CA ARG A 529 4.64 -12.01 -29.71
C ARG A 529 5.43 -13.01 -30.56
N ILE A 530 4.78 -13.61 -31.53
CA ILE A 530 5.41 -14.54 -32.48
C ILE A 530 6.35 -13.71 -33.35
N VAL A 531 7.67 -13.86 -33.15
CA VAL A 531 8.68 -13.39 -34.10
C VAL A 531 9.06 -14.60 -34.94
N LYS A 532 8.72 -14.57 -36.24
CA LYS A 532 9.22 -15.56 -37.20
C LYS A 532 10.72 -15.36 -37.38
N THR A 533 11.52 -16.37 -37.06
CA THR A 533 12.92 -16.46 -37.49
C THR A 533 13.01 -17.31 -38.76
N ASP A 534 13.75 -16.83 -39.76
CA ASP A 534 14.00 -17.54 -41.01
C ASP A 534 14.73 -18.87 -40.77
N ALA A 535 14.31 -19.88 -41.54
CA ALA A 535 14.81 -21.24 -41.47
C ALA A 535 16.11 -21.37 -42.26
N ASP A 536 17.23 -21.30 -41.55
CA ASP A 536 18.48 -21.97 -41.91
C ASP A 536 19.29 -22.11 -40.62
N ILE A 537 19.61 -23.33 -40.16
CA ILE A 537 20.86 -23.74 -39.44
C ILE A 537 20.72 -25.14 -38.78
N ARG A 538 21.87 -25.82 -38.69
CA ARG A 538 22.23 -27.22 -38.40
C ARG A 538 22.03 -27.70 -36.94
N PRO A 539 22.07 -29.04 -36.67
CA PRO A 539 21.91 -29.63 -35.33
C PRO A 539 22.92 -29.11 -34.29
N GLY A 540 22.47 -28.95 -33.03
CA GLY A 540 23.28 -28.55 -31.87
C GLY A 540 22.98 -27.17 -31.28
N ILE A 541 21.73 -26.69 -31.34
CA ILE A 541 21.37 -25.35 -30.84
C ILE A 541 21.38 -25.30 -29.31
N LEU A 542 20.81 -26.30 -28.62
CA LEU A 542 20.77 -26.26 -27.15
C LEU A 542 22.15 -26.40 -26.49
N SER A 543 23.11 -27.05 -27.16
CA SER A 543 24.49 -27.20 -26.65
C SER A 543 25.37 -25.98 -26.91
N ARG A 544 25.11 -25.21 -27.97
CA ARG A 544 25.86 -23.97 -28.29
C ARG A 544 25.49 -22.77 -27.42
N VAL A 545 24.29 -22.72 -26.85
CA VAL A 545 23.87 -21.62 -25.97
C VAL A 545 24.53 -21.73 -24.58
N GLN A 546 24.91 -22.93 -24.14
CA GLN A 546 25.65 -23.12 -22.88
C GLN A 546 27.11 -22.63 -22.93
N SER A 547 27.72 -22.48 -24.11
CA SER A 547 29.12 -22.05 -24.25
C SER A 547 29.34 -20.54 -24.37
N LEU A 548 28.27 -19.73 -24.27
CA LEU A 548 28.33 -18.26 -24.34
C LEU A 548 28.22 -17.58 -22.95
N GLU A 549 28.59 -18.28 -21.88
CA GLU A 549 28.82 -17.68 -20.56
C GLU A 549 30.17 -16.94 -20.50
N GLU A 550 30.40 -15.95 -21.37
CA GLU A 550 31.48 -14.96 -21.18
C GLU A 550 30.91 -13.55 -21.11
N VAL A 551 30.72 -13.12 -19.85
CA VAL A 551 30.80 -11.77 -19.28
C VAL A 551 30.26 -10.60 -20.11
N SER A 552 29.07 -10.12 -19.73
CA SER A 552 28.84 -8.68 -19.61
C SER A 552 27.89 -8.40 -18.43
N ARG A 553 28.39 -7.67 -17.42
CA ARG A 553 27.57 -7.04 -16.39
C ARG A 553 27.58 -5.55 -16.65
N ALA A 554 26.43 -4.97 -16.98
CA ALA A 554 26.25 -3.53 -16.97
C ALA A 554 26.32 -3.02 -15.52
N ASP A 555 27.00 -1.90 -15.30
CA ASP A 555 26.88 -1.19 -14.03
C ASP A 555 25.55 -0.41 -13.96
N ARG A 556 25.25 0.18 -12.80
CA ARG A 556 23.96 0.82 -12.49
C ARG A 556 23.62 2.04 -13.36
N ASN A 557 24.51 2.48 -14.26
CA ASN A 557 24.31 3.65 -15.11
C ASN A 557 24.16 3.35 -16.62
N GLY A 558 24.27 2.08 -17.03
CA GLY A 558 23.83 1.65 -18.37
C GLY A 558 24.78 1.97 -19.55
N GLU A 559 26.08 2.19 -19.32
CA GLU A 559 27.07 2.17 -20.42
C GLU A 559 27.67 0.77 -20.61
N VAL A 560 27.76 0.34 -21.87
CA VAL A 560 28.35 -0.94 -22.29
C VAL A 560 29.69 -0.65 -22.98
N ASP A 561 30.80 -0.85 -22.27
CA ASP A 561 32.13 -0.82 -22.90
C ASP A 561 32.38 -2.14 -23.65
N VAL A 562 32.52 -2.04 -24.97
CA VAL A 562 32.92 -3.15 -25.83
C VAL A 562 34.45 -3.23 -25.82
N LEU A 563 35.02 -4.18 -25.07
CA LEU A 563 36.42 -4.56 -25.22
C LEU A 563 36.58 -5.36 -26.51
N VAL A 564 36.92 -4.66 -27.60
CA VAL A 564 37.41 -5.29 -28.84
C VAL A 564 38.80 -5.86 -28.57
N GLY A 565 38.90 -7.19 -28.56
CA GLY A 565 40.17 -7.89 -28.59
C GLY A 565 40.89 -7.63 -29.92
N ALA A 566 42.06 -6.99 -29.84
CA ALA A 566 43.03 -6.99 -30.93
C ALA A 566 43.71 -8.36 -30.98
N GLN A 567 43.73 -8.99 -32.15
CA GLN A 567 44.74 -9.99 -32.50
C GLN A 567 45.49 -9.52 -33.75
N ALA A 568 46.73 -9.09 -33.52
CA ALA A 568 47.90 -9.40 -34.32
C ALA A 568 49.09 -9.53 -33.35
#